data_AF-A0AAW9E967-F1
#
_entry.id   AF-A0AAW9E967-F1
#
_cell.length_a   1.000
_cell.length_b   1.000
_cell.length_c   1.000
_cell.angle_alpha   90.00
_cell.angle_beta   90.00
_cell.angle_gamma   90.00
#
_symmetry.space_group_name_H-M   'P 1'
#
loop_
_entity.id
_entity.type
_entity.pdbx_description
1 polymer ?
#
loop_
_entity_poly.entity_id
_entity_poly.type
_entity_poly.pdbx_seq_one_letter_code
_entity_poly.pdbx_strand_id
1 'polypeptide(L)'
;VFLCLAALYESWSIPFSVMLVVPLGVIGALLATSMRGLSNDVFFQVGLLTTIGLSAKNAILIVEFAKELHEQGKGIVEAAIEACRMRLRPIVMTSL
;
A
#
# COMPACT_ATOMS: atom_id res chain seq x y z
N VAL A 1 5.17 12.46 -1.80
CA VAL A 1 5.25 11.05 -1.35
C VAL A 1 6.39 10.31 -2.04
N PHE A 2 6.42 10.21 -3.38
CA PHE A 2 7.47 9.51 -4.12
C PHE A 2 8.91 9.94 -3.75
N LEU A 3 9.22 11.24 -3.76
CA LEU A 3 10.56 11.75 -3.42
C LEU A 3 10.96 11.46 -1.96
N CYS A 4 10.01 11.53 -1.02
CA CYS A 4 10.26 11.18 0.38
C CYS A 4 10.56 9.69 0.55
N LEU A 5 9.84 8.82 -0.16
CA LEU A 5 10.08 7.37 -0.16
C LEU A 5 11.40 7.02 -0.85
N ALA A 6 11.73 7.69 -1.96
CA ALA A 6 12.99 7.48 -2.67
C ALA A 6 14.20 7.85 -1.78
N ALA A 7 14.08 8.94 -1.03
CA ALA A 7 15.08 9.33 -0.04
C ALA A 7 15.15 8.34 1.15
N LEU A 8 14.01 7.82 1.62
CA LEU A 8 13.96 6.89 2.75
C LEU A 8 14.58 5.52 2.42
N TYR A 9 14.34 5.00 1.21
CA TYR A 9 14.78 3.66 0.82
C TYR A 9 16.08 3.61 0.03
N GLU A 10 16.68 4.77 -0.26
CA GLU A 10 17.83 4.95 -1.17
C GLU A 10 17.66 4.24 -2.52
N SER A 11 16.40 4.09 -2.96
CA SER A 11 16.06 3.31 -4.15
C SER A 11 14.86 3.93 -4.85
N TRP A 12 14.94 4.02 -6.16
CA TRP A 12 13.87 4.52 -7.03
C TRP A 12 12.81 3.45 -7.33
N SER A 13 13.16 2.16 -7.18
CA SER A 13 12.29 1.03 -7.50
C SER A 13 11.28 0.73 -6.40
N ILE A 14 11.67 0.92 -5.13
CA ILE A 14 10.80 0.66 -3.96
C ILE A 14 9.57 1.60 -3.92
N PRO A 15 9.71 2.92 -4.11
CA PRO A 15 8.57 3.85 -4.16
C PRO A 15 7.60 3.54 -5.30
N PHE A 16 8.10 3.03 -6.42
CA PHE A 16 7.27 2.65 -7.55
C PHE A 16 6.33 1.50 -7.20
N SER A 17 6.81 0.47 -6.49
CA SER A 17 5.99 -0.64 -6.00
C SER A 17 4.87 -0.18 -5.07
N VAL A 18 5.10 0.84 -4.24
CA VAL A 18 4.08 1.42 -3.36
C VAL A 18 3.05 2.23 -4.15
N MET A 19 3.48 2.98 -5.17
CA MET A 19 2.56 3.79 -5.98
C MET A 19 1.56 2.96 -6.78
N LEU A 20 1.91 1.72 -7.14
CA LEU A 20 1.00 0.78 -7.83
C LEU A 20 -0.23 0.38 -7.00
N VAL A 21 -0.23 0.60 -5.68
CA VAL A 21 -1.39 0.35 -4.81
C VAL A 21 -2.44 1.46 -4.90
N VAL A 22 -2.09 2.66 -5.33
CA VAL A 22 -3.02 3.80 -5.37
C VAL A 22 -4.22 3.54 -6.29
N PRO A 23 -4.06 3.05 -7.54
CA PRO A 23 -5.19 2.76 -8.42
C PRO A 23 -6.14 1.71 -7.86
N LEU A 24 -5.65 0.72 -7.10
CA LEU A 24 -6.47 -0.33 -6.48
C LEU A 24 -7.48 0.28 -5.48
N GLY A 25 -7.04 1.24 -4.66
CA GLY A 25 -7.92 1.94 -3.72
C GLY A 25 -8.97 2.81 -4.43
N VAL A 26 -8.56 3.49 -5.51
CA VAL A 26 -9.46 4.33 -6.33
C VAL A 26 -10.54 3.49 -7.01
N ILE A 27 -10.18 2.34 -7.59
CA ILE A 27 -11.14 1.44 -8.23
C ILE A 27 -12.17 0.93 -7.22
N GLY A 28 -11.73 0.49 -6.03
CA GLY A 28 -12.65 0.03 -4.99
C GLY A 28 -13.62 1.12 -4.53
N ALA A 29 -13.13 2.35 -4.35
CA ALA A 29 -13.95 3.49 -3.98
C ALA A 29 -14.97 3.85 -5.07
N LEU A 30 -14.55 3.91 -6.34
CA LEU A 30 -15.41 4.22 -7.48
C LEU A 30 -16.48 3.14 -7.72
N LEU A 31 -16.13 1.86 -7.57
CA LEU A 31 -17.09 0.77 -7.69
C LEU A 31 -18.15 0.85 -6.59
N ALA A 32 -17.74 1.08 -5.34
CA ALA A 32 -18.66 1.18 -4.21
C ALA A 32 -19.62 2.38 -4.33
N THR A 33 -19.14 3.54 -4.78
CA THR A 33 -20.00 4.72 -5.00
C THR A 33 -20.89 4.58 -6.23
N SER A 34 -20.37 4.02 -7.32
CA SER A 34 -21.16 3.76 -8.53
C SER A 34 -22.30 2.76 -8.25
N MET A 35 -22.04 1.68 -7.50
CA MET A 35 -23.08 0.72 -7.11
C MET A 35 -24.15 1.33 -6.17
N ARG A 36 -23.77 2.29 -5.33
CA ARG A 36 -24.71 2.98 -4.42
C ARG A 36 -25.36 4.23 -5.02
N GLY A 37 -25.00 4.63 -6.25
CA GLY A 37 -25.51 5.85 -6.89
C GLY A 37 -25.09 7.15 -6.17
N LEU A 38 -23.97 7.13 -5.45
CA LEU A 38 -23.47 8.28 -4.69
C LEU A 38 -22.66 9.23 -5.60
N SER A 39 -22.82 10.54 -5.37
CA SER A 39 -22.07 11.58 -6.08
C SER A 39 -20.61 11.65 -5.63
N ASN A 40 -19.72 12.10 -6.51
CA ASN A 40 -18.34 12.45 -6.17
C ASN A 40 -18.31 13.82 -5.48
N ASP A 41 -18.57 13.83 -4.17
CA ASP A 41 -18.55 15.02 -3.32
C ASP A 41 -17.23 15.15 -2.54
N VAL A 42 -17.12 16.21 -1.73
CA VAL A 42 -15.91 16.47 -0.92
C VAL A 42 -15.65 15.32 0.08
N PHE A 43 -16.71 14.69 0.60
CA PHE A 43 -16.57 13.53 1.50
C PHE A 43 -15.96 12.33 0.78
N PHE A 44 -16.38 12.04 -0.46
CA PHE A 44 -15.76 11.00 -1.28
C PHE A 44 -14.27 11.28 -1.51
N GLN A 45 -13.89 12.53 -1.83
CA GLN A 45 -12.48 12.88 -2.06
C GLN A 45 -11.62 12.73 -0.81
N VAL A 46 -12.12 13.16 0.36
CA VAL A 46 -11.41 12.99 1.64
C VAL A 46 -11.31 11.51 2.02
N GLY A 47 -12.38 10.74 1.83
CA GLY A 47 -12.38 9.30 2.03
C GLY A 47 -11.37 8.59 1.13
N LEU A 48 -11.33 8.96 -0.16
CA LEU A 48 -10.40 8.42 -1.14
C LEU A 48 -8.95 8.71 -0.78
N LEU A 49 -8.62 9.95 -0.38
CA LEU A 49 -7.29 10.31 0.13
C LEU A 49 -6.91 9.48 1.37
N THR A 50 -7.86 9.26 2.28
CA THR A 50 -7.64 8.45 3.49
C THR A 50 -7.38 6.98 3.14
N THR A 51 -8.17 6.39 2.25
CA THR A 51 -7.98 5.02 1.75
C THR A 51 -6.64 4.85 1.04
N ILE A 52 -6.24 5.84 0.23
CA ILE A 52 -4.93 5.84 -0.43
C ILE A 52 -3.81 5.87 0.62
N GLY A 53 -3.91 6.72 1.64
CA GLY A 53 -2.92 6.80 2.71
C GLY A 53 -2.79 5.50 3.52
N LEU A 54 -3.92 4.90 3.90
CA LEU A 54 -3.94 3.63 4.63
C LEU A 54 -3.33 2.48 3.80
N SER A 55 -3.71 2.41 2.52
CA SER A 55 -3.21 1.40 1.59
C SER A 55 -1.71 1.58 1.31
N ALA A 56 -1.25 2.83 1.15
CA ALA A 56 0.16 3.15 0.99
C ALA A 56 0.96 2.74 2.23
N LYS A 57 0.48 3.02 3.45
CA LYS A 57 1.13 2.58 4.70
C LYS A 57 1.27 1.05 4.75
N ASN A 58 0.22 0.33 4.36
CA ASN A 58 0.26 -1.14 4.31
C ASN A 58 1.28 -1.66 3.28
N ALA A 59 1.34 -1.06 2.10
CA ALA A 59 2.31 -1.41 1.07
C ALA A 59 3.76 -1.11 1.49
N ILE A 60 4.00 0.06 2.07
CA ILE A 60 5.31 0.49 2.61
C ILE A 60 5.83 -0.56 3.60
N LEU A 61 5.00 -0.96 4.56
CA LEU A 61 5.41 -1.91 5.60
C LEU A 61 5.71 -3.33 5.07
N ILE A 62 5.04 -3.77 4.00
CA ILE A 62 5.38 -5.05 3.36
C ILE A 62 6.74 -4.94 2.67
N VAL A 63 6.96 -3.87 1.90
CA VAL A 63 8.21 -3.70 1.14
C VAL A 63 9.40 -3.48 2.08
N GLU A 64 9.21 -2.76 3.18
CA GLU A 64 10.23 -2.57 4.22
C GLU A 64 10.67 -3.89 4.83
N PHE A 65 9.73 -4.74 5.28
CA PHE A 65 10.05 -6.07 5.82
C PHE A 65 10.69 -6.99 4.78
N ALA A 66 10.25 -6.92 3.52
CA ALA A 66 10.85 -7.70 2.45
C ALA A 66 12.30 -7.26 2.17
N LYS A 67 12.58 -5.94 2.21
CA LYS A 67 13.93 -5.41 2.06
C LYS A 67 14.83 -5.87 3.21
N GLU A 68 14.37 -5.75 4.44
CA GLU A 68 15.12 -6.17 5.63
C GLU A 68 15.45 -7.67 5.61
N LEU A 69 14.49 -8.52 5.25
CA LEU A 69 14.71 -9.97 5.09
C LEU A 69 15.68 -10.29 3.93
N HIS A 70 15.66 -9.50 2.86
CA HIS A 70 16.61 -9.65 1.76
C HIS A 70 18.03 -9.26 2.19
N GLU A 71 18.18 -8.18 2.96
CA GLU A 71 19.47 -7.75 3.54
C GLU A 71 20.02 -8.78 4.55
N GLN A 72 19.14 -9.54 5.21
CA GLN A 72 19.51 -10.70 6.04
C GLN A 72 19.96 -11.93 5.22
N GLY A 73 19.99 -11.84 3.89
CA GLY A 73 20.50 -12.88 2.99
C GLY A 73 19.43 -13.81 2.41
N LYS A 74 18.14 -13.57 2.65
CA LYS A 74 17.06 -14.35 1.99
C LYS A 74 16.93 -13.98 0.52
N GLY A 75 16.50 -14.93 -0.31
CA GLY A 75 16.16 -14.66 -1.70
C GLY A 75 15.00 -13.66 -1.81
N ILE A 76 14.99 -12.81 -2.85
CA ILE A 76 13.99 -11.73 -3.04
C ILE A 76 12.54 -12.27 -2.96
N VAL A 77 12.28 -13.41 -3.59
CA VAL A 77 10.94 -14.03 -3.61
C VAL A 77 10.55 -14.55 -2.23
N GLU A 78 11.49 -15.20 -1.54
CA GLU A 78 11.25 -15.75 -0.19
C GLU A 78 11.03 -14.63 0.82
N ALA A 79 11.82 -13.56 0.76
CA ALA A 79 11.67 -12.37 1.57
C ALA A 79 10.31 -11.69 1.37
N ALA A 80 9.85 -11.58 0.11
CA ALA A 80 8.54 -11.02 -0.20
C ALA A 80 7.39 -11.88 0.34
N ILE A 81 7.46 -13.20 0.21
CA ILE A 81 6.43 -14.12 0.73
C ILE A 81 6.36 -14.04 2.26
N GLU A 82 7.51 -14.05 2.93
CA GLU A 82 7.58 -14.00 4.39
C GLU A 82 7.09 -12.65 4.94
N ALA A 83 7.50 -11.53 4.32
CA ALA A 83 7.00 -10.21 4.66
C ALA A 83 5.47 -10.12 4.51
N CYS A 84 4.91 -10.65 3.41
CA CYS A 84 3.47 -10.73 3.22
C CYS A 84 2.77 -11.54 4.33
N ARG A 85 3.33 -12.70 4.73
CA ARG A 85 2.77 -13.53 5.81
C ARG A 85 2.78 -12.81 7.16
N MET A 86 3.88 -12.14 7.49
CA MET A 86 4.01 -11.39 8.75
C MET A 86 3.02 -10.22 8.83
N ARG A 87 2.76 -9.56 7.70
CA ARG A 87 1.88 -8.40 7.63
C ARG A 87 0.41 -8.73 7.43
N LEU A 88 0.07 -9.97 7.04
CA LEU A 88 -1.30 -10.40 6.81
C LEU A 88 -2.21 -10.14 8.02
N ARG A 89 -1.83 -10.61 9.21
CA ARG A 89 -2.62 -10.41 10.44
C ARG A 89 -2.82 -8.93 10.77
N PRO A 90 -1.77 -8.09 10.87
CA PRO A 90 -1.92 -6.66 11.11
C PRO A 90 -2.78 -5.92 10.06
N ILE A 91 -2.65 -6.27 8.78
CA ILE A 91 -3.42 -5.62 7.71
C ILE A 91 -4.89 -5.97 7.82
N VAL A 92 -5.22 -7.24 8.07
CA VAL A 92 -6.60 -7.68 8.27
C VAL A 92 -7.22 -7.02 9.50
N MET A 93 -6.47 -6.90 10.61
CA MET A 93 -6.95 -6.24 11.84
C MET A 93 -7.28 -4.75 11.66
N THR A 94 -6.60 -4.06 10.75
CA THR A 94 -6.82 -2.62 10.51
C THR A 94 -7.81 -2.32 9.39
N SER A 95 -8.12 -3.32 8.57
CA SER A 95 -9.03 -3.19 7.42
C SER A 95 -10.45 -3.72 7.68
N LEU A 96 -10.65 -4.47 8.76
CA LEU A 96 -11.95 -4.92 9.29
C LEU A 96 -12.46 -3.94 10.35
#